data_AF-A0A2P6WAA5-F1
#
_entry.id   AF-A0A2P6WAA5-F1
#
_cell.length_a   1.000
_cell.length_b   1.000
_cell.length_c   1.000
_cell.angle_alpha   90.00
_cell.angle_beta   90.00
_cell.angle_gamma   90.00
#
_symmetry.space_group_name_H-M   'P 1'
#
loop_
_entity.id
_entity.type
_entity.pdbx_description
1 polymer ?
#
loop_
_entity_poly.entity_id
_entity_poly.type
_entity_poly.pdbx_seq_one_letter_code
_entity_poly.pdbx_strand_id
1 'polypeptide(L)'
;KKIFKTENVTVVVTAEGDGAKVVGRKGEIVKEIASQIDSSIRVVEKAEEDSAVIQGLLSPAEVESVNTVFTPEGQSKKIVVDEGYEGKINFSEEEFEELIEKITGNTYKLSFE
;
A
#
# COMPACT_ATOMS: atom_id res chain seq x y z
N LYS A 1 7.02 11.75 -8.94
CA LYS A 1 6.09 11.44 -7.84
C LYS A 1 4.73 11.14 -8.46
N LYS A 2 4.04 10.08 -8.04
CA LYS A 2 2.67 9.76 -8.48
C LYS A 2 1.75 9.84 -7.27
N ILE A 3 0.52 10.29 -7.47
CA ILE A 3 -0.51 10.33 -6.42
C ILE A 3 -1.66 9.45 -6.88
N PHE A 4 -2.10 8.55 -6.02
CA PHE A 4 -3.27 7.71 -6.23
C PHE A 4 -4.31 8.06 -5.18
N LYS A 5 -5.56 8.20 -5.59
CA LYS A 5 -6.68 8.47 -4.69
C LYS A 5 -7.61 7.29 -4.70
N THR A 6 -7.98 6.85 -3.51
CA THR A 6 -9.05 5.90 -3.23
C THR A 6 -10.17 6.63 -2.50
N GLU A 7 -11.21 5.94 -2.04
CA GLU A 7 -12.28 6.58 -1.26
C GLU A 7 -11.75 7.11 0.08
N ASN A 8 -10.95 6.31 0.80
CA ASN A 8 -10.54 6.59 2.18
C ASN A 8 -9.05 6.96 2.34
N VAL A 9 -8.24 6.76 1.30
CA VAL A 9 -6.78 6.98 1.34
C VAL A 9 -6.24 7.68 0.10
N THR A 10 -5.42 8.70 0.32
CA THR A 10 -4.54 9.30 -0.69
C THR A 10 -3.14 8.74 -0.54
N VAL A 11 -2.67 8.00 -1.55
CA VAL A 11 -1.33 7.40 -1.59
C VAL A 11 -0.38 8.31 -2.38
N VAL A 12 0.70 8.74 -1.73
CA VAL A 12 1.79 9.52 -2.35
C VAL A 12 2.98 8.60 -2.59
N VAL A 13 3.26 8.31 -3.86
CA VAL A 13 4.39 7.48 -4.27
C VAL A 13 5.60 8.34 -4.62
N THR A 14 6.67 8.16 -3.86
CA THR A 14 7.94 8.89 -3.98
C THR A 14 9.04 8.03 -4.59
N ALA A 15 10.18 8.65 -4.91
CA ALA A 15 11.40 7.89 -5.13
C ALA A 15 11.90 7.31 -3.79
N GLU A 16 12.77 6.31 -3.86
CA GLU A 16 13.51 5.78 -2.72
C GLU A 16 14.29 6.91 -2.02
N GLY A 17 14.21 6.97 -0.70
CA GLY A 17 14.85 7.98 0.16
C GLY A 17 14.17 9.36 0.19
N ASP A 18 13.12 9.58 -0.60
CA ASP A 18 12.38 10.86 -0.63
C ASP A 18 11.15 10.89 0.30
N GLY A 19 10.72 9.75 0.83
CA GLY A 19 9.53 9.63 1.67
C GLY A 19 9.66 10.46 2.95
N ALA A 20 10.80 10.41 3.63
CA ALA A 20 11.06 11.21 4.83
C ALA A 20 10.92 12.73 4.58
N LYS A 21 11.31 13.21 3.40
CA LYS A 21 11.17 14.62 3.00
C LYS A 21 9.71 15.00 2.78
N VAL A 22 8.89 14.08 2.27
CA VAL A 22 7.45 14.29 2.09
C VAL A 22 6.70 14.22 3.42
N VAL A 23 7.12 13.35 4.34
CA VAL A 23 6.54 13.26 5.69
C VAL A 23 6.85 14.52 6.51
N GLY A 24 8.08 15.03 6.43
CA GLY A 24 8.52 16.18 7.22
C GLY A 24 8.75 15.85 8.69
N ARG A 25 9.18 16.83 9.48
CA ARG A 25 9.53 16.62 10.90
C ARG A 25 8.26 16.24 11.68
N LYS A 26 8.27 15.07 12.32
CA LYS A 26 7.10 14.52 13.06
C LYS A 26 5.81 14.48 12.21
N GLY A 27 5.93 14.33 10.89
CA GLY A 27 4.80 14.28 9.98
C GLY A 27 4.15 15.63 9.68
N GLU A 28 4.83 16.76 9.93
CA GLU A 28 4.22 18.09 9.78
C GLU A 28 3.61 18.35 8.40
N ILE A 29 4.27 17.92 7.32
CA ILE A 29 3.81 18.17 5.95
C ILE A 29 2.58 17.31 5.65
N VAL A 30 2.62 16.03 5.97
CA VAL A 30 1.47 15.13 5.74
C VAL A 30 0.28 15.47 6.62
N LYS A 31 0.50 16.00 7.83
CA LYS A 31 -0.58 16.49 8.70
C LYS A 31 -1.26 17.74 8.13
N GLU A 32 -0.48 18.66 7.59
CA GLU A 32 -1.02 19.85 6.93
C GLU A 32 -1.87 19.46 5.71
N ILE A 33 -1.38 18.56 4.85
CA ILE A 33 -2.13 18.08 3.68
C ILE A 33 -3.38 17.33 4.13
N ALA A 34 -3.28 16.46 5.15
CA ALA A 34 -4.40 15.71 5.70
C ALA A 34 -5.50 16.62 6.27
N SER A 35 -5.16 17.82 6.76
CA SER A 35 -6.16 18.79 7.23
C SER A 35 -7.00 19.42 6.10
N GLN A 36 -6.56 19.25 4.85
CA GLN A 36 -7.18 19.84 3.66
C GLN A 36 -7.89 18.81 2.78
N ILE A 37 -7.88 17.52 3.17
CA ILE A 37 -8.52 16.44 2.42
C ILE A 37 -9.32 15.53 3.36
N ASP A 38 -10.43 14.97 2.87
CA ASP A 38 -11.30 14.06 3.64
C ASP A 38 -10.81 12.60 3.63
N SER A 39 -9.52 12.36 3.42
CA SER A 39 -8.93 11.02 3.35
C SER A 39 -7.63 10.94 4.14
N SER A 40 -7.29 9.75 4.60
CA SER A 40 -5.98 9.51 5.23
C SER A 40 -4.86 9.59 4.19
N ILE A 41 -3.63 9.94 4.60
CA ILE A 41 -2.47 10.02 3.69
C ILE A 41 -1.51 8.89 3.99
N ARG A 42 -1.10 8.17 2.94
CA ARG A 42 -0.05 7.15 2.99
C ARG A 42 1.08 7.53 2.05
N VAL A 43 2.31 7.58 2.57
CA VAL A 43 3.51 7.85 1.77
C VAL A 43 4.24 6.53 1.56
N VAL A 44 4.49 6.17 0.31
CA VAL A 44 5.17 4.93 -0.07
C VAL A 44 6.31 5.25 -1.01
N GLU A 45 7.49 4.72 -0.71
CA GLU A 45 8.64 4.85 -1.60
C GLU A 45 8.57 3.76 -2.68
N LYS A 46 8.91 4.10 -3.93
CA LYS A 46 9.21 3.07 -4.91
C LYS A 46 10.42 2.27 -4.46
N ALA A 47 10.37 0.96 -4.65
CA ALA A 47 11.46 0.04 -4.40
C ALA A 47 11.64 -0.88 -5.61
N GLU A 48 12.81 -1.52 -5.73
CA GLU A 48 13.04 -2.58 -6.70
C GLU A 48 12.21 -3.83 -6.38
N GLU A 49 12.05 -4.12 -5.09
CA GLU A 49 11.28 -5.24 -4.56
C GLU A 49 9.84 -4.79 -4.25
N ASP A 50 8.85 -5.44 -4.86
CA ASP A 50 7.43 -5.17 -4.62
C ASP A 50 7.05 -5.33 -3.14
N SER A 51 7.75 -6.20 -2.41
CA SER A 51 7.51 -6.46 -0.98
C SER A 51 7.61 -5.19 -0.12
N ALA A 52 8.55 -4.29 -0.42
CA ALA A 52 8.70 -3.03 0.29
C ALA A 52 7.53 -2.06 0.01
N VAL A 53 7.03 -2.05 -1.23
CA VAL A 53 5.85 -1.27 -1.62
C VAL A 53 4.59 -1.81 -0.93
N ILE A 54 4.41 -3.14 -0.95
CA ILE A 54 3.31 -3.85 -0.29
C ILE A 54 3.30 -3.52 1.21
N GLN A 55 4.44 -3.67 1.89
CA GLN A 55 4.56 -3.39 3.33
C GLN A 55 4.27 -1.92 3.66
N GLY A 56 4.74 -0.99 2.82
CA GLY A 56 4.44 0.44 2.96
C GLY A 56 2.94 0.75 2.82
N LEU A 57 2.26 0.03 1.93
CA LEU A 57 0.81 0.14 1.72
C LEU A 57 -0.01 -0.53 2.83
N LEU A 58 0.44 -1.61 3.46
CA LEU A 58 -0.33 -2.37 4.45
C LEU A 58 -0.05 -1.99 5.91
N SER A 59 0.98 -1.19 6.18
CA SER A 59 1.32 -0.73 7.53
C SER A 59 0.08 -0.25 8.33
N PRO A 60 -0.05 -0.53 9.64
CA PRO A 60 0.88 -1.26 10.50
C PRO A 60 0.83 -2.78 10.34
N ALA A 61 -0.02 -3.32 9.45
CA ALA A 61 -0.09 -4.76 9.26
C ALA A 61 1.23 -5.30 8.71
N GLU A 62 1.66 -6.44 9.21
CA GLU A 62 2.83 -7.16 8.73
C GLU A 62 2.37 -8.21 7.70
N VAL A 63 3.08 -8.29 6.59
CA VAL A 63 2.85 -9.35 5.60
C VAL A 63 3.44 -10.65 6.15
N GLU A 64 2.58 -11.64 6.38
CA GLU A 64 3.02 -12.95 6.88
C GLU A 64 3.69 -13.77 5.78
N SER A 65 3.10 -13.76 4.57
CA SER A 65 3.66 -14.46 3.42
C SER A 65 3.21 -13.90 2.09
N VAL A 66 4.01 -14.14 1.05
CA VAL A 66 3.63 -13.90 -0.35
C VAL A 66 3.80 -15.21 -1.12
N ASN A 67 2.68 -15.84 -1.46
CA ASN A 67 2.64 -17.16 -2.09
C ASN A 67 2.34 -17.04 -3.59
N THR A 68 2.98 -17.87 -4.42
CA THR A 68 2.54 -18.05 -5.80
C THR A 68 1.49 -19.14 -5.87
N VAL A 69 0.30 -18.79 -6.34
CA VAL A 69 -0.82 -19.70 -6.57
C VAL A 69 -0.82 -20.07 -8.05
N PHE A 70 -0.78 -21.38 -8.32
CA PHE A 70 -0.85 -21.91 -9.67
C PHE A 70 -2.27 -22.43 -9.93
N THR A 71 -2.95 -21.83 -10.90
CA THR A 71 -4.25 -22.28 -11.41
C THR A 71 -4.09 -22.79 -12.84
N PRO A 72 -5.07 -23.57 -13.37
CA PRO A 72 -5.09 -23.93 -14.79
C PRO A 72 -5.11 -22.70 -15.73
N GLU A 73 -5.53 -21.54 -15.21
CA GLU A 73 -5.67 -20.28 -15.94
C GLU A 73 -4.40 -19.41 -15.88
N GLY A 74 -3.44 -19.74 -15.01
CA GLY A 74 -2.17 -19.04 -14.90
C GLY A 74 -1.55 -19.07 -13.50
N GLN A 75 -0.69 -18.09 -13.23
CA GLN A 75 -0.10 -17.88 -11.92
C GLN A 75 -0.62 -16.56 -11.33
N SER A 76 -0.95 -16.54 -10.05
CA SER A 76 -1.25 -15.33 -9.28
C SER A 76 -0.40 -15.28 -8.02
N LYS A 77 -0.18 -14.10 -7.47
CA LYS A 77 0.54 -13.93 -6.20
C LYS A 77 -0.45 -13.57 -5.10
N LYS A 78 -0.47 -14.32 -4.00
CA LYS A 78 -1.34 -14.10 -2.84
C LYS A 78 -0.52 -13.53 -1.69
N ILE A 79 -0.94 -12.39 -1.16
CA ILE A 79 -0.38 -11.73 0.02
C ILE A 79 -1.27 -12.11 1.21
N VAL A 80 -0.67 -12.69 2.25
CA VAL A 80 -1.35 -13.09 3.49
C VAL A 80 -0.99 -12.11 4.60
N VAL A 81 -2.00 -11.64 5.31
CA VAL A 81 -1.91 -10.72 6.44
C VAL A 81 -2.75 -11.28 7.58
N ASP A 82 -2.30 -11.12 8.81
CA ASP A 82 -3.04 -11.53 10.02
C ASP A 82 -4.45 -10.90 10.07
N GLU A 83 -5.47 -11.72 10.31
CA GLU A 83 -6.89 -11.34 10.39
C GLU A 83 -7.16 -10.23 11.43
N GLY A 84 -6.32 -10.11 12.46
CA GLY A 84 -6.38 -9.06 13.45
C GLY A 84 -6.12 -7.65 12.89
N TYR A 85 -5.64 -7.51 11.66
CA TYR A 85 -5.52 -6.24 10.94
C TYR A 85 -6.68 -5.94 9.99
N GLU A 86 -7.63 -6.86 9.83
CA GLU A 86 -8.84 -6.60 9.08
C GLU A 86 -9.59 -5.39 9.69
N GLY A 87 -9.97 -4.43 8.84
CA GLY A 87 -10.59 -3.16 9.26
C GLY A 87 -9.65 -2.16 9.96
N LYS A 88 -8.40 -2.51 10.25
CA LYS A 88 -7.36 -1.55 10.72
C LYS A 88 -6.58 -0.92 9.57
N ILE A 89 -6.67 -1.53 8.38
CA ILE A 89 -6.14 -0.98 7.14
C ILE A 89 -7.27 -0.21 6.46
N ASN A 90 -7.00 1.03 6.06
CA ASN A 90 -8.00 1.90 5.41
C ASN A 90 -8.20 1.59 3.92
N PHE A 91 -7.88 0.37 3.47
CA PHE A 91 -8.08 -0.08 2.09
C PHE A 91 -9.03 -1.26 2.09
N SER A 92 -9.94 -1.31 1.13
CA SER A 92 -10.54 -2.59 0.74
C SER A 92 -9.49 -3.48 0.05
N GLU A 93 -9.74 -4.79 -0.01
CA GLU A 93 -8.91 -5.72 -0.78
C GLU A 93 -8.80 -5.26 -2.24
N GLU A 94 -9.92 -4.90 -2.87
CA GLU A 94 -9.96 -4.43 -4.26
C GLU A 94 -9.15 -3.13 -4.46
N GLU A 95 -9.30 -2.15 -3.56
CA GLU A 95 -8.53 -0.90 -3.63
C GLU A 95 -7.02 -1.16 -3.53
N PHE A 96 -6.63 -2.04 -2.61
CA PHE A 96 -5.24 -2.42 -2.44
C PHE A 96 -4.69 -3.13 -3.68
N GLU A 97 -5.41 -4.11 -4.23
CA GLU A 97 -5.03 -4.88 -5.41
C GLU A 97 -4.87 -3.98 -6.64
N GLU A 98 -5.80 -3.05 -6.88
CA GLU A 98 -5.68 -2.07 -7.95
C GLU A 98 -4.48 -1.13 -7.75
N LEU A 99 -4.24 -0.68 -6.52
CA LEU A 99 -3.13 0.21 -6.21
C LEU A 99 -1.78 -0.45 -6.47
N ILE A 100 -1.60 -1.68 -5.99
CA ILE A 100 -0.33 -2.37 -6.16
C ILE A 100 -0.06 -2.69 -7.63
N GLU A 101 -1.09 -3.05 -8.41
CA GLU A 101 -0.97 -3.22 -9.86
C GLU A 101 -0.58 -1.90 -10.55
N LYS A 102 -1.23 -0.78 -10.21
CA LYS A 102 -0.90 0.55 -10.78
C LYS A 102 0.51 1.03 -10.41
N ILE A 103 1.06 0.59 -9.28
CA ILE A 103 2.38 1.00 -8.78
C ILE A 103 3.49 0.10 -9.32
N THR A 104 3.31 -1.22 -9.28
CA THR A 104 4.32 -2.24 -9.58
C THR A 104 4.18 -2.84 -10.98
N GLY A 105 2.97 -2.82 -11.55
CA GLY A 105 2.62 -3.52 -12.79
C GLY A 105 2.32 -5.01 -12.61
N ASN A 106 2.31 -5.51 -11.38
CA ASN A 106 2.07 -6.92 -11.05
C ASN A 106 0.73 -7.08 -10.32
N THR A 107 0.00 -8.15 -10.65
CA THR A 107 -1.27 -8.49 -9.99
C THR A 107 -1.00 -9.29 -8.72
N TYR A 108 -1.60 -8.85 -7.62
CA TYR A 108 -1.60 -9.54 -6.33
C TYR A 108 -3.03 -9.76 -5.85
N LYS A 109 -3.22 -10.73 -4.95
CA LYS A 109 -4.46 -10.97 -4.22
C LYS A 109 -4.22 -10.80 -2.73
N LEU A 110 -4.98 -9.93 -2.06
CA LEU A 110 -4.89 -9.75 -0.61
C LEU A 110 -5.78 -10.78 0.09
N SER A 111 -5.35 -11.27 1.24
CA SER A 111 -6.12 -12.18 2.07
C SER A 111 -5.78 -11.94 3.53
N PHE A 112 -6.82 -11.79 4.33
CA PHE A 112 -6.73 -11.81 5.79
C PHE A 112 -6.96 -13.26 6.26
N GLU A 113 -6.01 -13.83 7.01
CA GLU A 113 -6.04 -15.20 7.54
C GLU A 113 -5.65 -15.27 9.01
#